data_AF-A0A3D1SFN2-F1
#
_entry.id   AF-A0A3D1SFN2-F1
#
_cell.length_a   1.000
_cell.length_b   1.000
_cell.length_c   1.000
_cell.angle_alpha   90.00
_cell.angle_beta   90.00
_cell.angle_gamma   90.00
#
_symmetry.space_group_name_H-M   'P 1'
#
loop_
_entity.id
_entity.type
_entity.pdbx_description
1 polymer ?
#
loop_
_entity_poly.entity_id
_entity_poly.type
_entity_poly.pdbx_seq_one_letter_code
_entity_poly.pdbx_strand_id
1 'polypeptide(L)'
;MKFEEILEKVREKSRKIDAAGTEFLAVMVTLTGKNGGVFYVEIKDGKVSVEPYEYNDRSCEIVMTADNFVKFLDGKLGTVKAYTLGKLKVNGDLGKALEFSKLLNNE
;
A
#
# COMPACT_ATOMS: atom_id res chain seq x y z
N MET A 1 5.83 5.48 -14.32
CA MET A 1 4.38 5.73 -14.21
C MET A 1 4.18 7.03 -13.45
N LYS A 2 3.23 7.85 -13.86
CA LYS A 2 2.79 9.03 -13.08
C LYS A 2 2.03 8.58 -11.83
N PHE A 3 1.85 9.49 -10.86
CA PHE A 3 1.16 9.18 -9.61
C PHE A 3 -0.27 8.69 -9.86
N GLU A 4 -1.00 9.33 -10.77
CA GLU A 4 -2.38 8.97 -11.12
C GLU A 4 -2.47 7.57 -11.72
N GLU A 5 -1.50 7.17 -12.54
CA GLU A 5 -1.43 5.82 -13.11
C GLU A 5 -1.14 4.77 -12.03
N ILE A 6 -0.32 5.12 -11.03
CA ILE A 6 -0.05 4.24 -9.88
C ILE A 6 -1.32 4.07 -9.05
N LEU A 7 -2.03 5.17 -8.77
CA LEU A 7 -3.29 5.15 -8.01
C LEU A 7 -4.36 4.29 -8.70
N GLU A 8 -4.55 4.45 -10.01
CA GLU A 8 -5.50 3.63 -10.77
C GLU A 8 -5.10 2.15 -10.75
N LYS A 9 -3.80 1.83 -10.86
CA LYS A 9 -3.32 0.44 -10.72
C LYS A 9 -3.62 -0.15 -9.35
N VAL A 10 -3.51 0.63 -8.27
CA VAL A 10 -3.88 0.18 -6.91
C VAL A 10 -5.38 -0.05 -6.83
N ARG A 11 -6.21 0.86 -7.39
CA ARG A 11 -7.68 0.70 -7.45
C ARG A 11 -8.09 -0.56 -8.21
N GLU A 12 -7.49 -0.81 -9.36
CA GLU A 12 -7.76 -2.02 -10.17
C GLU A 12 -7.41 -3.30 -9.41
N LYS A 13 -6.28 -3.34 -8.71
CA LYS A 13 -5.91 -4.46 -7.84
C LYS A 13 -6.90 -4.62 -6.68
N SER A 14 -7.25 -3.51 -6.03
CA SER A 14 -8.15 -3.50 -4.87
C SER A 14 -9.55 -4.03 -5.18
N ARG A 15 -10.05 -3.80 -6.40
CA ARG A 15 -11.34 -4.36 -6.85
C ARG A 15 -11.36 -5.89 -6.93
N LYS A 16 -10.20 -6.54 -6.95
CA LYS A 16 -10.06 -8.01 -7.03
C LYS A 16 -9.79 -8.65 -5.67
N ILE A 17 -9.63 -7.85 -4.63
CA ILE A 17 -9.37 -8.34 -3.28
C ILE A 17 -10.70 -8.74 -2.65
N ASP A 18 -10.77 -9.99 -2.18
CA ASP A 18 -11.81 -10.39 -1.23
C ASP A 18 -11.34 -9.99 0.17
N ALA A 19 -11.97 -8.95 0.72
CA ALA A 19 -11.68 -8.43 2.05
C ALA A 19 -12.69 -8.91 3.10
N ALA A 20 -13.52 -9.92 2.78
CA ALA A 20 -14.44 -10.50 3.74
C ALA A 20 -13.68 -11.11 4.93
N GLY A 21 -14.06 -10.73 6.14
CA GLY A 21 -13.42 -11.22 7.38
C GLY A 21 -12.09 -10.53 7.73
N THR A 22 -11.60 -9.61 6.89
CA THR A 22 -10.47 -8.75 7.25
C THR A 22 -10.91 -7.72 8.29
N GLU A 23 -10.15 -7.60 9.37
CA GLU A 23 -10.38 -6.55 10.37
C GLU A 23 -10.16 -5.15 9.78
N PHE A 24 -10.55 -4.12 10.54
CA PHE A 24 -10.22 -2.75 10.15
C PHE A 24 -8.71 -2.59 9.91
N LEU A 25 -8.39 -2.01 8.76
CA LEU A 25 -7.03 -1.75 8.32
C LEU A 25 -7.04 -0.42 7.56
N ALA A 26 -6.26 0.55 8.02
CA ALA A 26 -6.04 1.81 7.30
C ALA A 26 -4.54 2.01 7.10
N VAL A 27 -4.08 2.04 5.85
CA VAL A 27 -2.67 2.19 5.51
C VAL A 27 -2.47 3.41 4.63
N MET A 28 -1.66 4.35 5.10
CA MET A 28 -1.20 5.45 4.26
C MET A 28 0.04 5.02 3.47
N VAL A 29 0.07 5.34 2.19
CA VAL A 29 1.21 5.05 1.31
C VAL A 29 1.81 6.37 0.85
N THR A 30 3.03 6.62 1.30
CA THR A 30 3.80 7.81 0.96
C THR A 30 4.85 7.44 -0.09
N LEU A 31 4.60 7.86 -1.33
CA LEU A 31 5.52 7.68 -2.45
C LEU A 31 6.47 8.87 -2.55
N THR A 32 7.75 8.59 -2.49
CA THR A 32 8.83 9.59 -2.58
C THR A 32 9.50 9.58 -3.94
N GLY A 33 10.28 10.64 -4.23
CA GLY A 33 11.02 10.79 -5.48
C GLY A 33 10.15 11.27 -6.64
N LYS A 34 10.56 10.93 -7.87
CA LYS A 34 9.86 11.35 -9.10
C LYS A 34 8.52 10.61 -9.19
N ASN A 35 7.44 11.35 -9.45
CA ASN A 35 6.05 10.86 -9.41
C ASN A 35 5.61 10.41 -8.00
N GLY A 36 6.18 11.04 -6.97
CA GLY A 36 5.72 10.88 -5.59
C GLY A 36 4.31 11.44 -5.38
N GLY A 37 3.76 11.11 -4.22
CA GLY A 37 2.40 11.46 -3.82
C GLY A 37 1.97 10.62 -2.63
N VAL A 38 0.79 10.92 -2.10
CA VAL A 38 0.23 10.22 -0.95
C VAL A 38 -1.19 9.78 -1.26
N PHE A 39 -1.51 8.57 -0.83
CA PHE A 39 -2.86 8.04 -0.85
C PHE A 39 -3.03 7.12 0.36
N TYR A 40 -4.26 6.78 0.68
CA TYR A 40 -4.53 5.76 1.68
C TYR A 40 -5.35 4.62 1.09
N VAL A 41 -5.22 3.46 1.73
CA VAL A 41 -6.05 2.29 1.50
C VAL A 41 -6.73 1.92 2.82
N GLU A 42 -8.05 1.79 2.81
CA GLU A 42 -8.83 1.36 3.96
C GLU A 42 -9.58 0.08 3.65
N ILE A 43 -9.62 -0.82 4.62
CA ILE A 43 -10.49 -1.97 4.65
C ILE A 43 -11.45 -1.80 5.81
N LYS A 44 -12.72 -1.76 5.47
CA LYS A 44 -13.81 -1.61 6.44
C LYS A 44 -15.06 -2.29 5.89
N ASP A 45 -15.71 -3.09 6.74
CA ASP A 45 -16.95 -3.80 6.40
C ASP A 45 -16.82 -4.63 5.09
N GLY A 46 -15.67 -5.28 4.90
CA GLY A 46 -15.38 -6.10 3.71
C GLY A 46 -15.17 -5.31 2.42
N LYS A 47 -15.02 -3.98 2.49
CA LYS A 47 -14.78 -3.11 1.33
C LYS A 47 -13.39 -2.52 1.38
N VAL A 48 -12.74 -2.45 0.22
CA VAL A 48 -11.45 -1.77 0.04
C VAL A 48 -11.68 -0.40 -0.61
N SER A 49 -11.29 0.66 0.07
CA SER A 49 -11.33 2.05 -0.41
C SER A 49 -9.92 2.54 -0.70
N VAL A 50 -9.73 3.32 -1.78
CA VAL A 50 -8.42 3.86 -2.17
C VAL A 50 -8.59 5.32 -2.60
N GLU A 51 -8.06 6.25 -1.81
CA GLU A 51 -8.24 7.67 -2.05
C GLU A 51 -6.94 8.48 -2.02
N PRO A 52 -6.82 9.51 -2.88
CA PRO A 52 -5.60 10.29 -3.07
C PRO A 52 -5.44 11.43 -2.05
N TYR A 53 -5.53 11.13 -0.75
CA TYR A 53 -5.28 12.11 0.31
C TYR A 53 -4.65 11.46 1.56
N GLU A 54 -4.15 12.30 2.46
CA GLU A 54 -3.58 11.88 3.75
C GLU A 54 -4.70 11.47 4.73
N TYR A 55 -4.47 10.38 5.44
CA TYR A 55 -5.36 9.92 6.50
C TYR A 55 -4.57 9.72 7.79
N ASN A 56 -4.93 10.47 8.83
CA ASN A 56 -4.17 10.50 10.08
C ASN A 56 -4.57 9.37 11.05
N ASP A 57 -5.81 8.88 10.97
CA ASP A 57 -6.28 7.76 11.79
C ASP A 57 -5.92 6.41 11.14
N ARG A 58 -4.61 6.21 10.93
CA ARG A 58 -4.06 5.07 10.19
C ARG A 58 -3.45 4.04 11.12
N SER A 59 -3.56 2.77 10.76
CA SER A 59 -2.86 1.66 11.42
C SER A 59 -1.35 1.74 11.21
N CYS A 60 -0.94 2.09 9.98
CA CYS A 60 0.46 2.31 9.65
C CYS A 60 0.62 3.21 8.42
N GLU A 61 1.85 3.65 8.19
CA GLU A 61 2.30 4.31 6.97
C GLU A 61 3.43 3.51 6.34
N ILE A 62 3.33 3.27 5.04
CA ILE A 62 4.39 2.69 4.23
C ILE A 62 5.04 3.80 3.42
N VAL A 63 6.36 3.94 3.54
CA VAL A 63 7.14 4.93 2.78
C VAL A 63 8.11 4.22 1.86
N MET A 64 8.05 4.53 0.57
CA MET A 64 9.01 4.05 -0.43
C MET A 64 9.07 4.97 -1.66
N THR A 65 9.99 4.73 -2.58
CA THR A 65 9.99 5.46 -3.86
C THR A 65 8.87 4.94 -4.77
N ALA A 66 8.33 5.82 -5.63
CA ALA A 66 7.32 5.42 -6.62
C ALA A 66 7.79 4.22 -7.48
N ASP A 67 9.06 4.21 -7.89
CA ASP A 67 9.64 3.12 -8.68
C ASP A 67 9.69 1.78 -7.91
N ASN A 68 10.01 1.81 -6.62
CA ASN A 68 9.99 0.61 -5.79
C ASN A 68 8.55 0.14 -5.58
N PHE A 69 7.60 1.05 -5.43
CA PHE A 69 6.19 0.71 -5.27
C PHE A 69 5.61 0.04 -6.51
N VAL A 70 5.95 0.53 -7.71
CA VAL A 70 5.55 -0.15 -8.96
C VAL A 70 6.12 -1.57 -9.03
N LYS A 71 7.39 -1.76 -8.64
CA LYS A 71 8.00 -3.11 -8.58
C LYS A 71 7.34 -4.00 -7.53
N PHE A 72 6.95 -3.42 -6.39
CA PHE A 72 6.20 -4.10 -5.35
C PHE A 72 4.84 -4.57 -5.89
N LEU A 73 4.05 -3.68 -6.51
CA LEU A 73 2.76 -4.03 -7.14
C LEU A 73 2.90 -5.09 -8.25
N ASP A 74 4.03 -5.13 -8.94
CA ASP A 74 4.35 -6.11 -9.98
C ASP A 74 4.83 -7.46 -9.44
N GLY A 75 4.99 -7.63 -8.12
CA GLY A 75 5.60 -8.81 -7.52
C GLY A 75 7.12 -8.94 -7.76
N LYS A 76 7.75 -7.91 -8.34
CA LYS A 76 9.20 -7.86 -8.65
C LYS A 76 10.07 -7.41 -7.48
N LEU A 77 9.44 -6.93 -6.41
CA LEU A 77 10.10 -6.54 -5.17
C LEU A 77 9.29 -7.07 -3.99
N GLY A 78 9.74 -8.18 -3.41
CA GLY A 78 9.09 -8.78 -2.25
C GLY A 78 9.24 -7.93 -0.99
N THR A 79 8.21 -7.90 -0.15
CA THR A 79 8.07 -6.97 0.97
C THR A 79 9.15 -7.12 2.03
N VAL A 80 9.43 -8.37 2.45
CA VAL A 80 10.47 -8.65 3.45
C VAL A 80 11.82 -8.12 2.96
N LYS A 81 12.18 -8.41 1.70
CA LYS A 81 13.43 -7.93 1.10
C LYS A 81 13.46 -6.41 0.96
N ALA A 82 12.34 -5.77 0.61
CA ALA A 82 12.25 -4.32 0.52
C ALA A 82 12.49 -3.66 1.88
N TYR A 83 11.89 -4.21 2.95
CA TYR A 83 12.05 -3.73 4.32
C TYR A 83 13.50 -3.90 4.81
N THR A 84 14.04 -5.11 4.72
CA THR A 84 15.41 -5.43 5.19
C THR A 84 16.48 -4.57 4.49
N LEU A 85 16.28 -4.23 3.21
CA LEU A 85 17.20 -3.39 2.44
C LEU A 85 16.92 -1.88 2.58
N GLY A 86 15.98 -1.47 3.42
CA GLY A 86 15.63 -0.06 3.66
C GLY A 86 14.90 0.63 2.50
N LYS A 87 14.37 -0.15 1.54
CA LYS A 87 13.60 0.34 0.38
C LYS A 87 12.13 0.57 0.69
N LEU A 88 11.63 -0.10 1.73
CA LEU A 88 10.31 0.09 2.34
C LEU A 88 10.56 0.46 3.81
N LYS A 89 9.97 1.57 4.25
CA LYS A 89 9.90 1.92 5.67
C LYS A 89 8.46 1.79 6.13
N VAL A 90 8.27 1.41 7.40
CA VAL A 90 6.97 1.35 8.04
C VAL A 90 7.00 2.25 9.27
N ASN A 91 6.04 3.16 9.37
CA ASN A 91 5.74 3.88 10.60
C ASN A 91 4.43 3.33 11.17
N GLY A 92 4.37 3.03 12.46
CA GLY A 92 3.19 2.42 13.10
C GLY A 92 3.24 0.89 13.12
N ASP A 93 2.10 0.24 12.92
CA ASP A 93 1.96 -1.21 13.11
C ASP A 93 2.56 -2.02 11.95
N LEU A 94 3.61 -2.79 12.25
CA LEU A 94 4.29 -3.66 11.30
C LEU A 94 3.44 -4.88 10.86
N GLY A 95 2.59 -5.39 11.75
CA GLY A 95 1.68 -6.50 11.45
C GLY A 95 0.62 -6.09 10.43
N LYS A 96 0.04 -4.91 10.62
CA LYS A 96 -0.92 -4.29 9.68
C LYS A 96 -0.26 -3.95 8.34
N ALA A 97 1.01 -3.51 8.33
CA ALA A 97 1.76 -3.32 7.09
C ALA A 97 2.00 -4.65 6.32
N LEU A 98 2.26 -5.74 7.04
CA LEU A 98 2.44 -7.07 6.43
C LEU A 98 1.11 -7.63 5.89
N GLU A 99 0.01 -7.43 6.63
CA GLU A 99 -1.34 -7.78 6.18
C GLU A 99 -1.69 -7.04 4.87
N PHE A 100 -1.48 -5.72 4.84
CA PHE A 100 -1.65 -4.90 3.64
C PHE A 100 -0.82 -5.38 2.46
N SER A 101 0.45 -5.74 2.71
CA SER A 101 1.33 -6.27 1.67
C SER A 101 0.76 -7.52 1.01
N LYS A 102 0.25 -8.48 1.81
CA LYS A 102 -0.32 -9.72 1.31
C LYS A 102 -1.56 -9.47 0.47
N LEU A 103 -2.42 -8.54 0.91
CA LEU A 103 -3.64 -8.16 0.21
C LEU A 103 -3.38 -7.55 -1.18
N LEU A 104 -2.37 -6.67 -1.32
CA LEU A 104 -2.07 -6.02 -2.60
C LEU A 104 -1.20 -6.86 -3.57
N ASN A 105 -0.36 -7.75 -3.04
CA ASN A 105 0.61 -8.49 -3.82
C ASN A 105 0.30 -9.99 -4.00
N ASN A 106 -0.72 -10.54 -3.34
CA ASN A 106 -1.03 -11.98 -3.33
C ASN A 106 0.23 -12.85 -3.13
N GLU A 107 1.08 -12.47 -2.16
CA GLU A 107 2.22 -13.29 -1.72
C GLU A 107 1.77 -14.45 -0.83
#